data_AF-A0A9P0LPV9-F1
#
_entry.id   AF-A0A9P0LPV9-F1
#
_cell.length_a   1.000
_cell.length_b   1.000
_cell.length_c   1.000
_cell.angle_alpha   90.00
_cell.angle_beta   90.00
_cell.angle_gamma   90.00
#
_symmetry.space_group_name_H-M   'P 1'
#
loop_
_entity.id
_entity.type
_entity.pdbx_description
1 polymer ?
#
loop_
_entity_poly.entity_id
_entity_poly.type
_entity_poly.pdbx_seq_one_letter_code
_entity_poly.pdbx_strand_id
1 'polypeptide(L)'
;MGVHVLQDCGGRIDHIVKMKTTGAVVPIKDGHGKHKNRPNALSADQKQSVGKHIDAIPKYQSHCSTSNNINKMFLNCDMTTASLYKDYYVRWCQQQNIIPVKQNTSRKIFRTEYNIGLNLPKSDKCKICDESKIKLDIAKSNNDDKEEERLTTFLNLHKIRFKAM
;
A
#
# COMPACT_ATOMS: atom_id res chain seq x y z
N MET A 1 6.51 -42.25 34.70
CA MET A 1 6.98 -41.10 33.90
C MET A 1 6.51 -41.30 32.47
N GLY A 2 5.42 -40.62 32.09
CA GLY A 2 4.79 -40.79 30.78
C GLY A 2 5.64 -40.14 29.69
N VAL A 3 5.90 -40.88 28.62
CA VAL A 3 6.62 -40.44 27.43
C VAL A 3 5.74 -39.45 26.66
N HIS A 4 5.62 -38.23 27.16
CA HIS A 4 4.82 -37.15 26.58
C HIS A 4 5.65 -36.30 25.60
N VAL A 5 6.57 -36.92 24.85
CA VAL A 5 7.55 -36.19 24.00
C VAL A 5 7.30 -36.39 22.50
N LEU A 6 6.41 -37.31 22.10
CA LEU A 6 6.17 -37.63 20.68
C LEU A 6 4.77 -37.22 20.16
N GLN A 7 4.00 -36.47 20.94
CA GLN A 7 2.57 -36.33 20.69
C GLN A 7 2.19 -35.23 19.68
N ASP A 8 3.16 -34.48 19.14
CA ASP A 8 2.89 -33.35 18.24
C ASP A 8 3.45 -33.53 16.82
N CYS A 9 3.71 -34.77 16.40
CA CYS A 9 4.39 -35.05 15.13
C CYS A 9 3.84 -36.25 14.33
N GLY A 10 2.57 -36.63 14.50
CA GLY A 10 1.95 -37.74 13.78
C GLY A 10 2.22 -37.74 12.27
N GLY A 11 1.98 -36.60 11.59
CA GLY A 11 2.27 -36.49 10.15
C GLY A 11 3.75 -36.61 9.77
N ARG A 12 4.68 -36.28 10.68
CA ARG A 12 6.12 -36.50 10.46
C ARG A 12 6.49 -37.97 10.64
N ILE A 13 5.91 -38.65 11.62
CA ILE A 13 6.10 -40.09 11.86
C ILE A 13 5.56 -40.87 10.66
N ASP A 14 4.34 -40.58 10.19
CA ASP A 14 3.73 -41.22 9.02
C ASP A 14 4.59 -41.04 7.76
N HIS A 15 5.14 -39.84 7.57
CA HIS A 15 6.06 -39.55 6.47
C HIS A 15 7.35 -40.39 6.58
N ILE A 16 7.96 -40.48 7.76
CA ILE A 16 9.17 -41.29 7.99
C ILE A 16 8.88 -42.79 7.78
N VAL A 17 7.74 -43.29 8.24
CA VAL A 17 7.32 -44.69 8.04
C VAL A 17 7.14 -44.98 6.56
N LYS A 18 6.43 -44.11 5.83
CA LYS A 18 6.25 -44.20 4.37
C LYS A 18 7.60 -44.24 3.64
N MET A 19 8.55 -43.43 4.08
CA MET A 19 9.88 -43.34 3.47
C MET A 19 10.67 -44.64 3.62
N LYS A 20 10.61 -45.24 4.81
CA LYS A 20 11.23 -46.55 5.08
C LYS A 20 10.59 -47.67 4.26
N THR A 21 9.27 -47.69 4.12
CA THR A 21 8.58 -48.72 3.32
C THR A 21 8.86 -48.59 1.82
N THR A 22 9.13 -47.39 1.31
CA THR A 22 9.57 -47.16 -0.08
C THR A 22 11.07 -47.39 -0.34
N GLY A 23 11.83 -47.84 0.66
CA GLY A 23 13.26 -48.18 0.49
C GLY A 23 14.23 -47.00 0.49
N ALA A 24 13.81 -45.82 0.98
CA ALA A 24 14.72 -44.69 1.14
C ALA A 24 15.68 -44.94 2.31
N VAL A 25 16.98 -45.08 2.00
CA VAL A 25 18.05 -45.34 2.99
C VAL A 25 18.42 -44.09 3.80
N VAL A 26 18.12 -42.90 3.26
CA VAL A 26 18.45 -41.60 3.85
C VAL A 26 17.20 -40.71 3.82
N PRO A 27 16.96 -39.85 4.85
CA PRO A 27 15.86 -38.89 4.80
C PRO A 27 15.94 -38.01 3.54
N ILE A 28 14.87 -37.99 2.75
CA ILE A 28 14.74 -37.07 1.60
C ILE A 28 14.88 -35.64 2.13
N LYS A 29 15.63 -34.82 1.38
CA LYS A 29 15.79 -33.40 1.68
C LYS A 29 14.43 -32.73 1.81
N ASP A 30 14.29 -31.84 2.78
CA ASP A 30 13.05 -31.09 3.00
C ASP A 30 12.59 -30.39 1.70
N GLY A 31 11.41 -30.82 1.23
CA GLY A 31 10.73 -30.36 0.01
C GLY A 31 9.61 -29.34 0.28
N HIS A 32 9.40 -28.94 1.54
CA HIS A 32 8.32 -28.02 1.91
C HIS A 32 8.46 -26.69 1.15
N GLY A 33 7.34 -26.18 0.63
CA GLY A 33 7.31 -24.93 -0.15
C GLY A 33 7.89 -25.00 -1.56
N LYS A 34 8.58 -26.09 -1.95
CA LYS A 34 9.26 -26.24 -3.25
C LYS A 34 8.39 -26.82 -4.37
N HIS A 35 7.12 -27.13 -4.10
CA HIS A 35 6.18 -27.54 -5.14
C HIS A 35 6.01 -26.46 -6.22
N LYS A 36 6.07 -26.89 -7.50
CA LYS A 36 5.86 -26.04 -8.68
C LYS A 36 4.38 -25.81 -8.98
N ASN A 37 3.51 -26.74 -8.57
CA ASN A 37 2.07 -26.61 -8.75
C ASN A 37 1.51 -25.55 -7.79
N ARG A 38 1.33 -24.32 -8.29
CA ARG A 38 0.76 -23.20 -7.52
C ARG A 38 -0.47 -22.66 -8.26
N PRO A 39 -1.60 -23.38 -8.24
CA PRO A 39 -2.79 -23.01 -9.01
C PRO A 39 -3.39 -21.68 -8.54
N ASN A 40 -3.12 -21.30 -7.28
CA ASN A 40 -3.56 -20.04 -6.69
C ASN A 40 -2.52 -18.92 -6.79
N ALA A 41 -1.39 -19.14 -7.48
CA ALA A 41 -0.41 -18.09 -7.71
C ALA A 41 -1.01 -17.02 -8.62
N LEU A 42 -0.78 -15.75 -8.25
CA LEU A 42 -1.21 -14.64 -9.07
C LEU A 42 -0.34 -14.55 -10.33
N SER A 43 -0.96 -14.38 -11.50
CA SER A 43 -0.22 -14.16 -12.74
C SER A 43 0.50 -12.80 -12.71
N ALA A 44 1.53 -12.64 -13.54
CA ALA A 44 2.23 -11.37 -13.67
C ALA A 44 1.29 -10.24 -14.12
N ASP A 45 0.41 -10.54 -15.08
CA ASP A 45 -0.57 -9.57 -15.61
C ASP A 45 -1.55 -9.10 -14.54
N GLN A 46 -2.01 -10.00 -13.68
CA GLN A 46 -2.89 -9.67 -12.55
C GLN A 46 -2.21 -8.80 -11.51
N LYS A 47 -0.90 -8.97 -11.27
CA LYS A 47 -0.14 -8.05 -10.40
C LYS A 47 -0.03 -6.68 -11.06
N GLN A 48 0.31 -6.67 -12.36
CA GLN A 48 0.48 -5.44 -13.11
C GLN A 48 -0.83 -4.66 -13.23
N SER A 49 -1.99 -5.32 -13.36
CA SER A 49 -3.29 -4.64 -13.41
C SER A 49 -3.59 -3.90 -12.12
N VAL A 50 -3.31 -4.52 -10.97
CA VAL A 50 -3.43 -3.86 -9.66
C VAL A 50 -2.49 -2.67 -9.56
N GLY A 51 -1.23 -2.83 -10.00
CA GLY A 51 -0.25 -1.75 -9.96
C GLY A 51 -0.65 -0.56 -10.83
N LYS A 52 -1.04 -0.81 -12.08
CA LYS A 52 -1.55 0.22 -13.01
C LYS A 52 -2.73 1.01 -12.42
N HIS A 53 -3.66 0.31 -11.77
CA HIS A 53 -4.76 0.97 -11.08
C HIS A 53 -4.28 1.84 -9.92
N ILE A 54 -3.39 1.32 -9.05
CA ILE A 54 -2.86 2.10 -7.91
C ILE A 54 -2.11 3.35 -8.40
N ASP A 55 -1.43 3.28 -9.54
CA ASP A 55 -0.70 4.40 -10.13
C ASP A 55 -1.58 5.43 -10.81
N ALA A 56 -2.74 5.04 -11.30
CA ALA A 56 -3.74 5.96 -11.86
C ALA A 56 -4.48 6.78 -10.78
N ILE A 57 -4.45 6.36 -9.52
CA ILE A 57 -5.15 7.06 -8.43
C ILE A 57 -4.39 8.34 -8.05
N PRO A 58 -5.07 9.49 -7.91
CA PRO A 58 -4.47 10.72 -7.41
C PRO A 58 -3.88 10.53 -6.01
N LYS A 59 -2.62 10.92 -5.87
CA LYS A 59 -1.84 10.82 -4.63
C LYS A 59 -1.31 12.20 -4.27
N TYR A 60 -1.20 12.49 -2.99
CA TYR A 60 -0.72 13.76 -2.48
C TYR A 60 0.41 13.54 -1.49
N GLN A 61 1.42 14.39 -1.55
CA GLN A 61 2.48 14.41 -0.54
C GLN A 61 2.07 15.35 0.58
N SER A 62 2.22 14.91 1.83
CA SER A 62 2.19 15.84 2.96
C SER A 62 3.29 16.88 2.81
N HIS A 63 2.94 18.15 2.98
CA HIS A 63 3.96 19.19 3.11
C HIS A 63 4.74 19.05 4.43
N CYS A 64 4.07 18.67 5.54
CA CYS A 64 4.69 18.63 6.86
C CYS A 64 5.21 17.23 7.24
N SER A 65 5.18 16.26 6.32
CA SER A 65 5.76 14.94 6.60
C SER A 65 7.25 15.13 6.88
N THR A 66 7.64 14.78 8.11
CA THR A 66 8.99 14.89 8.64
C THR A 66 10.03 14.36 7.65
N SER A 67 11.25 14.91 7.66
CA SER A 67 12.41 14.48 6.84
C SER A 67 12.62 12.96 6.78
N ASN A 68 12.16 12.23 7.81
CA ASN A 68 12.22 10.77 7.88
C ASN A 68 11.28 10.01 6.92
N ASN A 69 10.29 10.65 6.27
CA ASN A 69 9.31 9.98 5.39
C ASN A 69 9.02 10.74 4.09
N ILE A 70 10.05 11.33 3.47
CA ILE A 70 9.91 12.17 2.26
C ILE A 70 9.17 11.45 1.12
N ASN A 71 9.36 10.13 0.95
CA ASN A 71 8.76 9.37 -0.15
C ASN A 71 7.34 8.85 0.13
N LYS A 72 6.75 9.17 1.29
CA LYS A 72 5.42 8.68 1.64
C LYS A 72 4.35 9.57 0.99
N MET A 73 3.48 8.92 0.22
CA MET A 73 2.33 9.57 -0.40
C MET A 73 1.06 9.23 0.36
N PHE A 74 0.00 10.01 0.17
CA PHE A 74 -1.28 9.83 0.83
C PHE A 74 -2.43 9.89 -0.19
N LEU A 75 -3.45 9.08 0.04
CA LEU A 75 -4.73 9.18 -0.65
C LEU A 75 -5.63 10.21 0.06
N ASN A 76 -6.71 10.61 -0.60
CA ASN A 76 -7.73 11.47 0.01
C ASN A 76 -8.37 10.78 1.24
N CYS A 77 -8.65 11.56 2.28
CA CYS A 77 -9.12 11.08 3.60
C CYS A 77 -10.41 10.25 3.56
N ASP A 78 -11.22 10.38 2.51
CA ASP A 78 -12.51 9.68 2.39
C ASP A 78 -12.37 8.27 1.80
N MET A 79 -11.17 7.87 1.38
CA MET A 79 -10.93 6.57 0.76
C MET A 79 -10.47 5.53 1.78
N THR A 80 -11.19 4.40 1.83
CA THR A 80 -10.81 3.22 2.60
C THR A 80 -10.23 2.16 1.69
N THR A 81 -9.47 1.21 2.24
CA THR A 81 -9.00 0.05 1.44
C THR A 81 -10.17 -0.78 0.87
N ALA A 82 -11.36 -0.70 1.46
CA ALA A 82 -12.53 -1.39 0.96
C ALA A 82 -13.13 -0.67 -0.25
N SER A 83 -13.31 0.65 -0.17
CA SER A 83 -13.82 1.46 -1.29
C SER A 83 -12.82 1.52 -2.44
N LEU A 84 -11.51 1.62 -2.16
CA LEU A 84 -10.45 1.53 -3.19
C LEU A 84 -10.59 0.29 -4.09
N TYR A 85 -11.01 -0.83 -3.50
CA TYR A 85 -11.24 -2.05 -4.26
C TYR A 85 -12.62 -2.06 -4.94
N LYS A 86 -13.69 -1.88 -4.17
CA LYS A 86 -15.06 -2.08 -4.67
C LYS A 86 -15.50 -1.00 -5.65
N ASP A 87 -15.21 0.26 -5.32
CA ASP A 87 -15.75 1.42 -6.04
C ASP A 87 -14.80 1.90 -7.14
N TYR A 88 -13.49 1.67 -6.99
CA TYR A 88 -12.48 2.11 -7.95
C TYR A 88 -11.91 0.95 -8.76
N TYR A 89 -11.23 -0.02 -8.12
CA TYR A 89 -10.53 -1.09 -8.83
C TYR A 89 -11.46 -1.96 -9.69
N VAL A 90 -12.59 -2.41 -9.12
CA VAL A 90 -13.55 -3.25 -9.86
C VAL A 90 -14.12 -2.51 -11.05
N ARG A 91 -14.46 -1.22 -10.90
CA ARG A 91 -14.97 -0.39 -12.00
C ARG A 91 -13.91 -0.14 -13.07
N TRP A 92 -12.68 0.14 -12.66
CA TRP A 92 -11.55 0.29 -13.57
C TRP A 92 -11.28 -0.99 -14.37
N CYS A 93 -11.33 -2.15 -13.70
CA CYS A 93 -11.23 -3.46 -14.37
C CYS A 93 -12.37 -3.68 -15.38
N GLN A 94 -13.61 -3.32 -15.06
CA GLN A 94 -14.75 -3.41 -15.99
C GLN A 94 -14.53 -2.54 -17.23
N GLN A 95 -14.04 -1.31 -17.08
CA GLN A 95 -13.75 -0.40 -18.19
C GLN A 95 -12.62 -0.91 -19.08
N GLN A 96 -11.62 -1.59 -18.50
CA GLN A 96 -10.48 -2.15 -19.22
C GLN A 96 -10.72 -3.58 -19.71
N ASN A 97 -11.91 -4.15 -19.46
CA ASN A 97 -12.26 -5.55 -19.75
C ASN A 97 -11.28 -6.58 -19.13
N ILE A 98 -10.87 -6.33 -17.88
CA ILE A 98 -9.95 -7.17 -17.09
C ILE A 98 -10.73 -7.85 -15.97
N ILE A 99 -10.40 -9.11 -15.68
CA ILE A 99 -10.98 -9.82 -14.52
C ILE A 99 -10.29 -9.33 -13.23
N PRO A 100 -11.03 -8.75 -12.26
CA PRO A 100 -10.43 -8.26 -11.03
C PRO A 100 -9.89 -9.41 -10.16
N VAL A 101 -8.75 -9.17 -9.53
CA VAL A 101 -8.18 -10.08 -8.52
C VAL A 101 -9.00 -10.03 -7.24
N LYS A 102 -8.83 -11.01 -6.34
CA LYS A 102 -9.48 -11.02 -5.02
C LYS A 102 -9.11 -9.76 -4.21
N GLN A 103 -10.07 -9.23 -3.45
CA GLN A 103 -9.87 -8.06 -2.58
C GLN A 103 -8.65 -8.18 -1.66
N ASN A 104 -8.47 -9.36 -1.05
CA ASN A 104 -7.34 -9.58 -0.15
C ASN A 104 -5.99 -9.48 -0.88
N THR A 105 -5.93 -9.95 -2.13
CA THR A 105 -4.73 -9.86 -2.96
C THR A 105 -4.42 -8.41 -3.32
N SER A 106 -5.43 -7.66 -3.81
CA SER A 106 -5.26 -6.23 -4.12
C SER A 106 -4.82 -5.43 -2.88
N ARG A 107 -5.44 -5.68 -1.72
CA ARG A 107 -5.05 -5.09 -0.44
C ARG A 107 -3.60 -5.44 -0.05
N LYS A 108 -3.19 -6.69 -0.23
CA LYS A 108 -1.82 -7.13 0.10
C LYS A 108 -0.81 -6.37 -0.77
N ILE A 109 -1.00 -6.36 -2.08
CA ILE A 109 -0.16 -5.62 -3.03
C ILE A 109 -0.06 -4.14 -2.62
N PHE A 110 -1.21 -3.49 -2.39
CA PHE A 110 -1.26 -2.10 -1.96
C PHE A 110 -0.46 -1.82 -0.68
N ARG A 111 -0.50 -2.73 0.31
CA ARG A 111 0.19 -2.53 1.60
C ARG A 111 1.68 -2.89 1.58
N THR A 112 2.08 -3.85 0.76
CA THR A 112 3.46 -4.37 0.77
C THR A 112 4.34 -3.76 -0.30
N GLU A 113 3.77 -3.36 -1.42
CA GLU A 113 4.53 -2.86 -2.58
C GLU A 113 4.51 -1.32 -2.67
N TYR A 114 3.59 -0.65 -1.95
CA TYR A 114 3.43 0.80 -2.00
C TYR A 114 3.56 1.45 -0.63
N ASN A 115 4.32 2.55 -0.56
CA ASN A 115 4.40 3.41 0.62
C ASN A 115 3.35 4.53 0.56
N ILE A 116 2.07 4.14 0.50
CA ILE A 116 0.93 5.06 0.40
C ILE A 116 0.05 4.95 1.65
N GLY A 117 -0.14 6.06 2.36
CA GLY A 117 -1.08 6.17 3.48
C GLY A 117 -2.51 6.44 3.00
N LEU A 118 -3.51 5.95 3.73
CA LEU A 118 -4.91 6.28 3.46
C LEU A 118 -5.33 7.61 4.08
N ASN A 119 -4.75 7.94 5.22
CA ASN A 119 -5.08 9.14 6.00
C ASN A 119 -3.82 9.96 6.21
N LEU A 120 -3.96 11.28 6.14
CA LEU A 120 -2.89 12.20 6.51
C LEU A 120 -2.55 12.05 8.01
N PRO A 121 -1.28 12.23 8.39
CA PRO A 121 -0.90 12.21 9.80
C PRO A 121 -1.53 13.39 10.54
N LYS A 122 -1.87 13.20 11.82
CA LYS A 122 -2.45 14.28 12.66
C LYS A 122 -1.54 15.50 12.78
N SER A 123 -0.24 15.30 12.63
CA SER A 123 0.80 16.33 12.64
C SER A 123 0.92 17.09 11.32
N ASP A 124 0.16 16.75 10.28
CA ASP A 124 0.20 17.41 8.96
C ASP A 124 -0.57 18.75 8.94
N LYS A 125 -0.36 19.57 9.97
CA LYS A 125 -0.91 20.92 10.08
C LYS A 125 0.24 21.91 10.10
N CYS A 126 0.33 22.76 9.08
CA CYS A 126 1.26 23.88 9.09
C CYS A 126 0.46 25.16 9.33
N LYS A 127 0.70 25.80 10.48
CA LYS A 127 0.07 27.07 10.84
C LYS A 127 0.23 28.11 9.74
N ILE A 128 1.44 28.23 9.16
CA ILE A 128 1.76 29.18 8.09
C ILE A 128 0.93 28.88 6.83
N CYS A 129 0.85 27.61 6.43
CA CYS A 129 0.03 27.21 5.27
C CYS A 129 -1.45 27.47 5.51
N ASP A 130 -1.96 27.15 6.70
CA ASP A 130 -3.37 27.31 7.04
C ASP A 130 -3.77 28.78 7.08
N GLU A 131 -2.97 29.64 7.75
CA GLU A 131 -3.17 31.09 7.78
C GLU A 131 -3.09 31.72 6.40
N SER A 132 -2.11 31.32 5.59
CA SER A 132 -1.93 31.86 4.24
C SER A 132 -3.07 31.48 3.31
N LYS A 133 -3.63 30.26 3.44
CA LYS A 133 -4.83 29.84 2.68
C LYS A 133 -6.04 30.69 3.04
N ILE A 134 -6.29 30.93 4.32
CA ILE A 134 -7.39 31.79 4.76
C ILE A 134 -7.24 33.20 4.17
N LYS A 135 -6.05 33.79 4.24
CA LYS A 135 -5.77 35.10 3.65
C LYS A 135 -5.95 35.11 2.13
N LEU A 136 -5.55 34.03 1.46
CA LEU A 136 -5.69 33.87 0.01
C LEU A 136 -7.17 33.83 -0.40
N ASP A 137 -8.00 33.09 0.34
CA ASP A 137 -9.43 33.00 0.08
C ASP A 137 -10.13 34.35 0.28
N ILE A 138 -9.69 35.12 1.29
CA ILE A 138 -10.15 36.50 1.51
C ILE A 138 -9.72 37.43 0.36
N ALA A 139 -8.45 37.37 -0.07
CA ALA A 139 -7.93 38.20 -1.16
C ALA A 139 -8.69 37.93 -2.47
N LYS A 140 -8.92 36.65 -2.79
CA LYS A 140 -9.75 36.23 -3.93
C LYS A 140 -11.18 36.76 -3.86
N SER A 141 -11.79 36.68 -2.69
CA SER A 141 -13.15 37.19 -2.47
C SER A 141 -13.24 38.70 -2.66
N ASN A 142 -12.17 39.43 -2.34
CA ASN A 142 -12.06 40.88 -2.52
C ASN A 142 -11.56 41.29 -3.93
N ASN A 143 -11.25 40.34 -4.81
CA ASN A 143 -10.58 40.57 -6.11
C ASN A 143 -9.29 41.40 -5.98
N ASP A 144 -8.51 41.16 -4.93
CA ASP A 144 -7.20 41.79 -4.74
C ASP A 144 -6.10 40.92 -5.37
N ASP A 145 -5.95 41.05 -6.69
CA ASP A 145 -5.00 40.27 -7.49
C ASP A 145 -3.55 40.40 -6.99
N LYS A 146 -3.18 41.58 -6.46
CA LYS A 146 -1.81 41.85 -5.98
C LYS A 146 -1.50 41.06 -4.70
N GLU A 147 -2.42 41.05 -3.75
CA GLU A 147 -2.24 40.28 -2.52
C GLU A 147 -2.36 38.77 -2.79
N GLU A 148 -3.20 38.35 -3.74
CA GLU A 148 -3.26 36.96 -4.21
C GLU A 148 -1.89 36.47 -4.74
N GLU A 149 -1.28 37.23 -5.65
CA GLU A 149 0.03 36.90 -6.23
C GLU A 149 1.14 36.86 -5.16
N ARG A 150 1.11 37.80 -4.21
CA ARG A 150 2.07 37.85 -3.10
C ARG A 150 1.95 36.63 -2.19
N LEU A 151 0.74 36.27 -1.78
CA LEU A 151 0.48 35.15 -0.88
C LEU A 151 0.79 33.80 -1.55
N THR A 152 0.47 33.65 -2.83
CA THR A 152 0.82 32.44 -3.60
C THR A 152 2.34 32.28 -3.72
N THR A 153 3.06 33.35 -4.02
CA THR A 153 4.53 33.35 -4.06
C THR A 153 5.13 32.97 -2.71
N PHE A 154 4.65 33.58 -1.62
CA PHE A 154 5.10 33.27 -0.27
C PHE A 154 4.87 31.79 0.10
N LEU A 155 3.67 31.26 -0.20
CA LEU A 155 3.33 29.85 0.06
C LEU A 155 4.24 28.89 -0.72
N ASN A 156 4.57 29.22 -1.97
CA ASN A 156 5.47 28.42 -2.80
C ASN A 156 6.89 28.39 -2.20
N LEU A 157 7.42 29.55 -1.80
CA LEU A 157 8.74 29.63 -1.15
C LEU A 157 8.79 28.84 0.17
N HIS A 158 7.74 28.94 0.99
CA HIS A 158 7.62 28.18 2.23
C HIS A 158 7.72 26.66 1.99
N LYS A 159 6.98 26.14 1.01
CA LYS A 159 7.01 24.72 0.63
C LYS A 159 8.37 24.26 0.11
N ILE A 160 9.04 25.09 -0.71
CA ILE A 160 10.37 24.78 -1.25
C ILE A 160 11.39 24.68 -0.12
N ARG A 161 11.38 25.65 0.81
CA ARG A 161 12.29 25.65 1.96
C ARG A 161 12.15 24.40 2.81
N PHE A 162 10.92 23.95 3.07
CA PHE A 162 10.69 22.75 3.86
C PHE A 162 11.16 21.46 3.14
N LYS A 163 11.03 21.40 1.81
CA LYS A 163 11.49 20.26 1.01
C LYS A 163 13.02 20.16 0.91
N ALA A 164 13.73 21.26 1.12
CA ALA A 164 15.20 21.31 1.05
C ALA A 164 15.91 21.03 2.39
N MET A 165 15.16 20.94 3.50
CA MET A 165 15.67 20.61 4.85
C MET A 165 15.53 19.12 5.16
#